data_AF-Q97LE7-F1
#
_entry.id   AF-Q97LE7-F1
#
_cell.length_a   1.000
_cell.length_b   1.000
_cell.length_c   1.000
_cell.angle_alpha   90.00
_cell.angle_beta   90.00
_cell.angle_gamma   90.00
#
_symmetry.space_group_name_H-M   'P 1'
#
loop_
_entity.id
_entity.type
_entity.pdbx_description
1 polymer ?
#
loop_
_entity_poly.entity_id
_entity_poly.type
_entity_poly.pdbx_seq_one_letter_code
_entity_poly.pdbx_strand_id
1 'polypeptide(L)' 'MQQPKLGVHETMELHELLTFKNLCLTKTTVMTGLVSDPNLKSILQDDISTTKRQIGELKELIKDSDMCSPEGVMHQ' A
#
# COMPACT_ATOMS: atom_id res chain seq x y z
N MET A 1 21.73 -5.83 -6.43
CA MET A 1 20.87 -7.02 -6.54
C MET A 1 19.84 -6.72 -7.60
N GLN A 2 19.71 -7.56 -8.64
CA GLN A 2 18.67 -7.37 -9.66
C GLN A 2 17.33 -7.72 -9.01
N GLN A 3 16.39 -6.76 -8.94
CA GLN A 3 15.05 -7.04 -8.43
C GLN A 3 14.32 -7.90 -9.48
N PRO A 4 13.76 -9.07 -9.10
CA PRO A 4 13.01 -9.89 -10.03
C PRO A 4 11.80 -9.09 -10.54
N LYS A 5 11.61 -9.10 -11.86
CA LYS A 5 10.48 -8.44 -12.51
C LYS A 5 9.18 -9.12 -12.06
N LEU A 6 8.27 -8.33 -11.48
CA LEU A 6 7.00 -8.84 -10.97
C LEU A 6 6.10 -9.32 -12.13
N GLY A 7 5.48 -10.48 -11.95
CA GLY A 7 4.46 -10.99 -12.86
C GLY A 7 3.12 -10.24 -12.74
N VAL A 8 2.20 -10.49 -13.67
CA VAL A 8 0.86 -9.86 -13.67
C VAL A 8 0.09 -10.19 -12.38
N HIS A 9 0.17 -11.44 -11.90
CA HIS A 9 -0.51 -11.85 -10.66
C HIS A 9 0.08 -11.15 -9.44
N GLU A 10 1.41 -11.10 -9.32
CA GLU A 10 2.10 -10.43 -8.20
C GLU A 10 1.81 -8.92 -8.19
N THR A 11 1.74 -8.28 -9.37
CA THR A 11 1.34 -6.87 -9.50
C THR A 11 -0.10 -6.65 -9.04
N MET A 12 -1.02 -7.55 -9.42
CA MET A 12 -2.42 -7.51 -8.96
C MET A 12 -2.52 -7.68 -7.44
N GLU A 13 -1.78 -8.63 -6.86
CA GLU A 13 -1.71 -8.84 -5.40
C GLU A 13 -1.20 -7.58 -4.67
N LEU A 14 -0.24 -6.85 -5.24
CA LEU A 14 0.21 -5.57 -4.69
C LEU A 14 -0.89 -4.49 -4.71
N HIS A 15 -1.70 -4.41 -5.78
CA HIS A 15 -2.84 -3.49 -5.84
C HIS A 15 -3.93 -3.84 -4.83
N GLU A 16 -4.20 -5.13 -4.63
CA GLU A 16 -5.14 -5.61 -3.61
C GLU A 16 -4.64 -5.25 -2.21
N LEU A 17 -3.36 -5.49 -1.93
CA LEU A 17 -2.73 -5.14 -0.66
C LEU A 17 -2.74 -3.63 -0.41
N LEU A 18 -2.47 -2.81 -1.44
CA LEU A 18 -2.56 -1.36 -1.36
C LEU A 18 -3.98 -0.91 -0.99
N THR A 19 -5.00 -1.49 -1.64
CA THR A 19 -6.41 -1.20 -1.36
C THR A 19 -6.77 -1.58 0.08
N PHE A 20 -6.35 -2.77 0.51
CA PHE A 20 -6.54 -3.23 1.88
C PHE A 20 -5.89 -2.29 2.91
N LYS A 21 -4.65 -1.84 2.67
CA LYS A 21 -3.95 -0.90 3.56
C LYS A 21 -4.65 0.47 3.64
N ASN A 22 -5.18 0.99 2.53
CA ASN A 22 -5.98 2.22 2.55
C ASN A 22 -7.27 2.07 3.38
N LEU A 23 -7.92 0.91 3.31
CA LEU A 23 -9.09 0.60 4.15
C LEU A 23 -8.71 0.57 5.63
N CYS A 24 -7.61 -0.10 5.99
CA CYS A 24 -7.09 -0.13 7.36
C CYS A 24 -6.76 1.27 7.86
N LEU A 25 -6.04 2.08 7.07
CA LEU A 25 -5.71 3.46 7.42
C LEU A 25 -6.97 4.28 7.72
N THR A 26 -8.01 4.14 6.89
CA THR A 26 -9.29 4.84 7.08
C THR A 26 -9.93 4.42 8.41
N LYS A 27 -9.99 3.10 8.69
CA LYS A 27 -10.54 2.57 9.93
C LYS A 27 -9.77 3.10 11.15
N THR A 28 -8.46 2.95 11.18
CA THR A 28 -7.62 3.43 12.29
C THR A 28 -7.76 4.94 12.48
N THR A 29 -7.81 5.72 11.39
CA THR A 29 -8.00 7.18 11.45
C THR A 29 -9.33 7.55 12.08
N VAL A 30 -10.43 6.94 11.66
CA VAL A 30 -11.75 7.17 12.24
C VAL A 30 -11.77 6.76 13.72
N MET A 31 -11.26 5.58 14.06
CA MET A 31 -11.23 5.08 15.44
C MET A 31 -10.39 5.96 16.36
N THR A 32 -9.27 6.51 15.88
CA THR A 32 -8.42 7.44 16.66
C THR A 32 -9.17 8.72 17.04
N GLY A 33 -10.12 9.16 16.21
CA GLY A 33 -10.98 10.31 16.51
C GLY A 33 -12.07 10.02 17.56
N LEU A 34 -12.40 8.75 17.80
CA LEU A 34 -13.46 8.32 18.72
C LEU A 34 -12.91 7.80 20.06
N VAL A 35 -11.62 7.45 20.13
CA VAL A 35 -10.98 6.91 21.33
C VAL A 35 -10.68 8.00 22.35
N SER A 36 -11.12 7.78 23.59
CA SER A 36 -10.85 8.64 24.75
C SER A 36 -9.61 8.21 25.54
N ASP A 37 -9.27 6.91 25.52
CA ASP A 37 -8.12 6.39 26.24
C ASP A 37 -6.81 6.88 25.59
N PRO A 38 -5.93 7.59 26.33
CA PRO A 38 -4.75 8.21 25.75
C PRO A 38 -3.70 7.19 25.30
N ASN A 39 -3.62 6.02 25.95
CA ASN A 39 -2.64 5.00 25.61
C ASN A 39 -3.02 4.32 24.29
N LEU A 40 -4.28 3.90 24.17
CA LEU A 40 -4.86 3.38 22.94
C LEU A 40 -4.78 4.40 21.80
N LYS A 41 -4.99 5.69 22.09
CA LYS A 41 -4.83 6.74 21.08
C LYS A 41 -3.41 6.80 20.52
N SER A 42 -2.39 6.70 21.39
CA SER A 42 -0.99 6.67 20.97
C SER A 42 -0.71 5.47 20.06
N ILE A 43 -1.19 4.28 20.44
CA ILE A 43 -1.04 3.05 19.65
C ILE A 43 -1.65 3.22 18.25
N LEU A 44 -2.85 3.82 18.15
CA LEU A 44 -3.50 4.04 16.87
C LEU A 44 -2.80 5.14 16.03
N GLN A 45 -2.20 6.14 16.67
CA GLN A 45 -1.39 7.15 15.97
C GLN A 45 -0.12 6.53 15.38
N ASP A 46 0.53 5.62 16.11
CA ASP A 46 1.70 4.89 15.62
C ASP A 46 1.33 3.96 14.45
N ASP A 47 0.16 3.31 14.51
CA ASP A 47 -0.39 2.51 13.41
C ASP A 47 -0.68 3.36 12.16
N ILE A 48 -1.25 4.56 12.32
CA ILE A 48 -1.46 5.52 11.20
C ILE A 48 -0.13 5.89 10.55
N SER A 49 0.89 6.22 11.35
CA SER A 49 2.21 6.60 10.84
C SER A 49 2.85 5.46 10.06
N THR A 50 2.84 4.26 10.65
CA THR A 50 3.39 3.04 10.03
C THR A 50 2.66 2.67 8.76
N THR A 51 1.33 2.71 8.77
CA THR A 51 0.51 2.36 7.60
C THR A 51 0.70 3.34 6.46
N LYS A 52 0.84 4.65 6.73
CA LYS A 52 1.16 5.65 5.70
C LYS A 52 2.49 5.38 5.02
N ARG A 53 3.53 5.01 5.79
CA ARG A 53 4.84 4.62 5.24
C ARG A 53 4.72 3.40 4.34
N GLN A 54 4.04 2.35 4.81
CA GLN A 54 3.82 1.12 4.04
C GLN A 54 3.04 1.36 2.74
N ILE A 55 2.03 2.24 2.75
CA ILE A 55 1.31 2.66 1.53
C ILE A 55 2.26 3.35 0.55
N GLY A 56 3.18 4.18 1.04
CA GLY A 56 4.23 4.80 0.22
C GLY A 56 5.13 3.75 -0.44
N GLU A 57 5.65 2.81 0.36
CA GLU A 57 6.50 1.71 -0.11
C GLU A 57 5.78 0.84 -1.16
N LEU A 58 4.52 0.48 -0.93
CA LEU A 58 3.71 -0.30 -1.88
C LEU A 58 3.48 0.45 -3.20
N LYS A 59 3.28 1.77 -3.14
CA LYS A 59 3.13 2.60 -4.35
C LYS A 59 4.39 2.64 -5.18
N GLU A 60 5.56 2.70 -4.55
CA GLU A 60 6.83 2.66 -5.28
C GLU A 60 7.06 1.28 -5.90
N LEU A 61 6.75 0.19 -5.19
CA LEU A 61 6.84 -1.17 -5.74
C LEU A 61 5.94 -1.38 -6.98
N ILE A 62 4.71 -0.85 -6.95
CA ILE A 62 3.79 -0.92 -8.09
C ILE A 62 4.29 -0.09 -9.28
N LYS A 63 4.84 1.11 -9.03
CA LYS A 63 5.45 1.89 -10.11
C LYS A 63 6.61 1.15 -10.76
N ASP A 64 7.46 0.52 -9.95
CA ASP A 64 8.60 -0.24 -10.45
C ASP A 64 8.16 -1.48 -11.26
N SER A 65 7.02 -2.11 -10.92
CA SER A 65 6.44 -3.18 -11.75
C SER A 65 5.86 -2.66 -13.07
N ASP A 66 5.15 -1.53 -13.04
CA ASP A 66 4.45 -0.98 -14.21
C ASP A 66 5.41 -0.35 -15.23
N MET A 67 6.50 0.29 -14.76
CA MET A 67 7.53 0.92 -15.59
C MET A 67 8.38 -0.08 -16.38
N CYS A 68 8.17 -1.38 -16.20
CA CYS A 68 8.79 -2.44 -16.98
C CYS A 68 7.81 -3.11 -17.98
N SER A 69 6.75 -2.43 -18.39
CA SER A 69 6.01 -2.81 -19.60
C SER A 69 6.72 -2.19 -20.82
N PRO A 70 7.39 -2.96 -21.69
CA PRO A 70 7.85 -2.41 -22.95
C PRO A 70 6.60 -2.02 -23.75
N GLU A 71 6.60 -0.80 -24.30
CA GLU A 71 5.70 -0.48 -25.41
C GLU A 71 5.86 -1.57 -26.48
N GLY A 72 4.74 -2.14 -26.93
CA GLY A 72 4.68 -2.89 -28.18
C GLY A 72 4.18 -4.33 -28.08
N VAL A 73 2.85 -4.49 -28.04
CA VAL A 73 2.15 -5.27 -29.08
C VAL A 73 0.84 -4.55 -29.40
N MET A 74 0.92 -3.57 -30.31
CA MET A 74 -0.13 -3.44 -31.32
C MET A 74 0.11 -4.61 -32.28
N HIS A 75 -0.80 -5.57 -32.38
CA HIS A 75 -1.21 -6.24 -33.62
C HIS A 75 -2.26 -7.33 -33.34
N GLN A 76 -3.40 -7.13 -34.02
CA GLN A 76 -4.58 -7.99 -34.24
C GLN A 76 -5.58 -8.15 -33.10
#